data_AF-A0A963KF41-F1
#
_entry.id   AF-A0A963KF41-F1
#
_cell.length_a   1.000
_cell.length_b   1.000
_cell.length_c   1.000
_cell.angle_alpha   90.00
_cell.angle_beta   90.00
_cell.angle_gamma   90.00
#
_symmetry.space_group_name_H-M   'P 1'
#
loop_
_entity.id
_entity.type
_entity.pdbx_description
1 polymer ?
#
loop_
_entity_poly.entity_id
_entity_poly.type
_entity_poly.pdbx_seq_one_letter_code
_entity_poly.pdbx_strand_id
1 'polypeptide(L)'
;ACGLGVPPEMQGRSLLPLMRGEVDPQVHKKAVVCEYREAMGGHPDNTHASMVFDGRYKSIFYHGHEIAELFDHAEDPEEYRNLWLEPGNEALKLAQMRAHMNALMATVDVGPPRFVNY
;
A
#
# COMPACT_ATOMS: atom_id res chain seq x y z
N ALA A 1 -10.30 15.01 16.65
CA ALA A 1 -10.52 16.48 16.72
C ALA A 1 -11.83 16.79 17.45
N CYS A 2 -12.92 16.08 17.14
CA CYS A 2 -14.23 16.22 17.80
C CYS A 2 -14.43 15.40 19.09
N GLY A 3 -13.38 14.75 19.64
CA GLY A 3 -13.47 13.99 20.89
C GLY A 3 -14.22 12.65 20.83
N LEU A 4 -14.63 12.18 19.65
CA LEU A 4 -15.29 10.89 19.47
C LEU A 4 -14.29 9.73 19.50
N GLY A 5 -14.76 8.54 19.92
CA GLY A 5 -14.00 7.30 19.83
C GLY A 5 -13.73 6.87 18.38
N VAL A 6 -12.65 6.12 18.16
CA VAL A 6 -12.28 5.60 16.84
C VAL A 6 -13.03 4.28 16.60
N PRO A 7 -13.86 4.17 15.55
CA PRO A 7 -14.51 2.90 15.19
C PRO A 7 -13.47 1.82 14.86
N PRO A 8 -13.72 0.54 15.22
CA PRO A 8 -12.77 -0.54 14.95
C PRO A 8 -12.54 -0.79 13.45
N GLU A 9 -13.48 -0.40 12.60
CA GLU A 9 -13.39 -0.51 11.14
C GLU A 9 -12.51 0.60 10.51
N MET A 10 -12.11 1.62 11.28
CA MET A 10 -11.33 2.73 10.77
C MET A 10 -9.89 2.30 10.46
N GLN A 11 -9.55 2.24 9.17
CA GLN A 11 -8.20 1.95 8.68
C GLN A 11 -7.24 3.16 8.79
N GLY A 12 -7.80 4.35 8.99
CA GLY A 12 -7.07 5.60 9.19
C GLY A 12 -6.40 5.66 10.56
N ARG A 13 -5.28 6.38 10.65
CA ARG A 13 -4.68 6.78 11.93
C ARG A 13 -4.77 8.30 12.06
N SER A 14 -5.08 8.80 13.24
CA SER A 14 -5.18 10.25 13.46
C SER A 14 -3.84 10.94 13.16
N LEU A 15 -3.89 12.13 12.56
CA LEU A 15 -2.73 13.02 12.38
C LEU A 15 -2.50 13.94 13.58
N LEU A 16 -3.42 13.98 14.56
CA LEU A 16 -3.34 14.92 15.68
C LEU A 16 -2.06 14.80 16.51
N PRO A 17 -1.56 13.58 16.85
CA PRO A 17 -0.31 13.47 17.59
C PRO A 17 0.89 14.09 16.84
N LEU A 18 0.92 13.97 15.51
CA LEU A 18 1.94 14.61 14.67
C LEU A 18 1.83 16.13 14.73
N MET A 19 0.61 16.66 14.54
CA MET A 19 0.35 18.11 14.55
C MET A 19 0.65 18.77 15.90
N ARG A 20 0.61 18.00 16.99
CA ARG A 20 0.94 18.46 18.34
C ARG A 20 2.41 18.26 18.71
N GLY A 21 3.21 17.64 17.85
CA GLY A 21 4.61 17.30 18.15
C GLY A 21 4.76 16.22 19.22
N GLU A 22 3.75 15.39 19.42
CA GLU A 22 3.74 14.32 20.43
C GLU A 22 4.47 13.05 19.94
N VAL A 23 4.65 12.91 18.62
CA VAL A 23 5.30 11.77 17.96
C VAL A 23 6.22 12.27 16.83
N ASP A 24 7.09 11.40 16.34
CA ASP A 24 8.02 11.71 15.23
C ASP A 24 7.26 12.19 13.98
N PRO A 25 7.50 13.43 13.50
CA PRO A 25 6.81 13.98 12.32
C PRO A 25 7.14 13.25 11.01
N GLN A 26 8.22 12.47 10.97
CA GLN A 26 8.68 11.78 9.76
C GLN A 26 7.94 10.46 9.52
N VAL A 27 7.24 9.92 10.53
CA VAL A 27 6.64 8.58 10.45
C VAL A 27 5.20 8.58 10.94
N HIS A 28 4.25 8.39 10.01
CA HIS A 28 2.84 8.16 10.36
C HIS A 28 2.44 6.69 10.25
N LYS A 29 2.61 6.10 9.06
CA LYS A 29 2.32 4.70 8.75
C LYS A 29 3.55 4.04 8.14
N LYS A 30 3.66 2.72 8.29
CA LYS A 30 4.73 1.93 7.68
C LYS A 30 4.61 1.81 6.16
N ALA A 31 3.39 1.94 5.64
CA ALA A 31 3.11 1.93 4.22
C ALA A 31 1.83 2.70 3.93
N VAL A 32 1.68 3.13 2.69
CA VAL A 32 0.42 3.61 2.11
C VAL A 32 -0.03 2.66 1.03
N VAL A 33 -1.35 2.50 0.91
CA VAL A 33 -2.00 1.63 -0.08
C VAL A 33 -2.93 2.49 -0.93
N CYS A 34 -2.90 2.30 -2.25
CA CYS A 34 -3.86 2.87 -3.18
C CYS A 34 -4.41 1.76 -4.08
N GLU A 35 -5.68 1.85 -4.44
CA GLU A 35 -6.32 0.88 -5.33
C GLU A 35 -6.97 1.62 -6.51
N TYR A 36 -6.85 1.03 -7.69
CA TYR A 36 -7.59 1.40 -8.88
C TYR A 36 -8.53 0.26 -9.26
N ARG A 37 -9.82 0.54 -9.42
CA ARG A 37 -10.87 -0.46 -9.67
C ARG A 37 -11.74 -0.06 -10.84
N GLU A 38 -11.21 -0.18 -12.06
CA GLU A 38 -11.92 0.12 -13.31
C GLU A 38 -12.66 1.48 -13.29
N ALA A 39 -12.08 2.48 -12.62
CA ALA A 39 -12.80 3.73 -12.38
C ALA A 39 -12.97 4.58 -13.65
N MET A 40 -12.15 4.35 -14.68
CA MET A 40 -12.26 5.00 -15.98
C MET A 40 -12.95 4.09 -16.99
N GLY A 41 -14.23 4.37 -17.27
CA GLY A 41 -14.99 3.66 -18.30
C GLY A 41 -14.44 3.90 -19.71
N GLY A 42 -14.62 2.91 -20.59
CA GLY A 42 -14.21 2.98 -21.99
C GLY A 42 -12.83 2.41 -22.30
N HIS A 43 -12.07 1.99 -21.28
CA HIS A 43 -10.89 1.15 -21.48
C HIS A 43 -11.31 -0.33 -21.61
N PRO A 44 -10.85 -1.07 -22.62
CA PRO A 44 -11.24 -2.47 -22.83
C PRO A 44 -10.68 -3.44 -21.78
N ASP A 45 -9.67 -3.02 -21.02
CA ASP A 45 -8.83 -3.92 -20.22
C ASP A 45 -9.34 -4.15 -18.78
N ASN A 46 -10.46 -3.51 -18.40
CA ASN A 46 -11.12 -3.61 -17.09
C ASN A 46 -10.15 -3.65 -15.90
N THR A 47 -9.16 -2.75 -15.92
CA THR A 47 -7.98 -2.85 -15.08
C THR A 47 -8.31 -2.66 -13.60
N HIS A 48 -7.79 -3.58 -12.80
CA HIS A 48 -7.72 -3.46 -11.35
C HIS A 48 -6.24 -3.42 -10.95
N ALA A 49 -5.85 -2.50 -10.07
CA ALA A 49 -4.47 -2.41 -9.61
C ALA A 49 -4.38 -2.04 -8.14
N SER A 50 -3.35 -2.55 -7.48
CA SER A 50 -2.96 -2.14 -6.14
C SER A 50 -1.57 -1.51 -6.18
N MET A 51 -1.38 -0.43 -5.44
CA MET A 51 -0.11 0.24 -5.23
C MET A 51 0.22 0.26 -3.74
N VAL A 52 1.45 -0.11 -3.40
CA VAL A 52 1.98 0.00 -2.04
C VAL A 52 3.29 0.77 -2.08
N PHE A 53 3.40 1.78 -1.21
CA PHE A 53 4.65 2.48 -0.96
C PHE A 53 5.05 2.30 0.51
N ASP A 54 6.24 1.75 0.74
CA ASP A 54 6.75 1.38 2.08
C ASP A 54 7.64 2.45 2.73
N GLY A 55 7.74 3.63 2.10
CA GLY A 55 8.64 4.71 2.49
C GLY A 55 9.91 4.79 1.64
N ARG A 56 10.23 3.75 0.85
CA ARG A 56 11.31 3.78 -0.14
C ARG A 56 10.89 3.16 -1.47
N TYR A 57 10.32 1.96 -1.43
CA TYR A 57 9.93 1.25 -2.63
C TYR A 57 8.44 1.43 -2.88
N LYS A 58 8.11 1.73 -4.13
CA LYS A 58 6.74 1.73 -4.65
C LYS A 58 6.56 0.52 -5.55
N SER A 59 5.59 -0.32 -5.22
CA SER A 59 5.23 -1.49 -6.02
C SER A 59 3.79 -1.37 -6.52
N ILE A 60 3.57 -1.70 -7.79
CA ILE A 60 2.25 -1.69 -8.43
C ILE A 60 2.03 -3.06 -9.07
N PHE A 61 0.87 -3.65 -8.82
CA PHE A 61 0.43 -4.88 -9.48
C PHE A 61 -0.88 -4.66 -10.20
N TYR A 62 -0.93 -5.04 -11.48
CA TYR A 62 -2.13 -4.99 -12.29
C TYR A 62 -2.82 -6.36 -12.24
N HIS A 63 -3.89 -6.49 -11.46
CA HIS A 63 -4.56 -7.76 -11.23
C HIS A 63 -5.29 -8.24 -12.48
N GLY A 64 -5.12 -9.53 -12.80
CA GLY A 64 -5.62 -10.11 -14.06
C GLY A 64 -4.72 -9.82 -15.26
N HIS A 65 -3.62 -9.08 -15.07
CA HIS A 65 -2.62 -8.78 -16.08
C HIS A 65 -1.25 -9.32 -15.62
N GLU A 66 -0.39 -9.71 -16.56
CA GLU A 66 0.99 -10.11 -16.25
C GLU A 66 1.94 -8.89 -16.15
N ILE A 67 1.45 -7.81 -15.53
CA ILE A 67 2.14 -6.52 -15.48
C ILE A 67 2.32 -6.10 -14.02
N ALA A 68 3.54 -5.64 -13.71
CA ALA A 68 3.87 -5.05 -12.43
C ALA A 68 5.01 -4.04 -12.59
N GLU A 69 5.10 -3.14 -11.61
CA GLU A 69 6.11 -2.09 -11.56
C GLU A 69 6.74 -2.02 -10.18
N LEU A 70 8.03 -1.66 -10.14
CA LEU A 70 8.78 -1.46 -8.92
C LEU A 70 9.74 -0.29 -9.08
N PHE A 71 9.61 0.71 -8.21
CA PHE A 71 10.45 1.93 -8.21
C PHE A 71 11.14 2.10 -6.87
N ASP A 72 12.40 2.54 -6.88
CA ASP A 72 13.16 2.93 -5.68
C ASP A 72 13.18 4.44 -5.57
N HIS A 73 12.32 5.03 -4.74
CA HIS A 73 12.22 6.49 -4.59
C HIS A 73 13.47 7.13 -3.99
N ALA A 74 14.37 6.36 -3.36
CA ALA A 74 15.62 6.91 -2.86
C ALA A 74 16.61 7.25 -3.99
N GLU A 75 16.59 6.46 -5.07
CA GLU A 75 17.51 6.60 -6.21
C GLU A 75 16.81 7.22 -7.44
N ASP A 76 15.49 7.05 -7.55
CA ASP A 76 14.66 7.45 -8.68
C ASP A 76 13.30 8.01 -8.17
N PRO A 77 13.31 9.23 -7.58
CA PRO A 77 12.09 9.85 -7.02
C PRO A 77 11.03 10.20 -8.08
N GLU A 78 11.44 10.29 -9.36
CA GLU A 78 10.57 10.62 -10.48
C GLU A 78 10.00 9.36 -11.19
N GLU A 79 10.33 8.16 -10.70
CA GLU A 79 9.77 6.88 -11.15
C GLU A 79 10.03 6.55 -12.64
N TYR A 80 11.20 6.92 -13.17
CA TYR A 80 11.57 6.65 -14.56
C TYR A 80 12.09 5.23 -14.80
N ARG A 81 12.61 4.55 -13.76
CA ARG A 81 13.31 3.28 -13.85
C ARG A 81 12.52 2.17 -13.16
N ASN A 82 11.78 1.41 -13.95
CA ASN A 82 11.05 0.26 -13.46
C ASN A 82 11.98 -0.96 -13.22
N LEU A 83 12.36 -1.16 -11.97
CA LEU A 83 13.21 -2.27 -11.50
C LEU A 83 12.58 -3.65 -11.71
N TRP A 84 11.26 -3.72 -11.92
CA TRP A 84 10.56 -4.98 -12.21
C TRP A 84 10.99 -5.60 -13.55
N LEU A 85 11.32 -4.76 -14.54
CA LEU A 85 11.74 -5.22 -15.86
C LEU A 85 13.23 -5.57 -15.94
N GLU A 86 14.01 -5.18 -14.92
CA GLU A 86 15.44 -5.39 -14.92
C GLU A 86 15.83 -6.78 -14.37
N PRO A 87 16.80 -7.47 -15.01
CA PRO A 87 17.36 -8.70 -14.47
C PRO A 87 18.24 -8.41 -13.24
N GLY A 88 18.38 -9.39 -12.33
CA GLY A 88 19.24 -9.27 -11.14
C GLY A 88 18.55 -8.69 -9.91
N ASN A 89 17.29 -8.28 -10.04
CA ASN A 89 16.47 -7.75 -8.94
C ASN A 89 15.55 -8.80 -8.30
N GLU A 90 15.73 -10.10 -8.57
CA GLU A 90 14.77 -11.16 -8.21
C GLU A 90 14.50 -11.22 -6.70
N ALA A 91 15.56 -11.11 -5.87
CA ALA A 91 15.42 -11.09 -4.42
C ALA A 91 14.65 -9.86 -3.93
N LEU A 92 14.90 -8.70 -4.54
CA LEU A 92 14.19 -7.45 -4.23
C LEU A 92 12.71 -7.55 -4.64
N LYS A 93 12.42 -8.06 -5.84
CA LYS A 93 11.05 -8.29 -6.33
C LYS A 93 10.28 -9.19 -5.36
N LEU A 94 10.87 -10.31 -4.92
CA LEU A 94 10.24 -11.21 -3.95
C LEU A 94 9.98 -10.53 -2.60
N ALA A 95 10.95 -9.78 -2.08
CA ALA A 95 10.81 -9.05 -0.82
C ALA A 95 9.68 -8.01 -0.91
N GLN A 96 9.61 -7.28 -2.02
CA GLN A 96 8.61 -6.24 -2.25
C GLN A 96 7.23 -6.81 -2.55
N MET A 97 7.12 -7.96 -3.22
CA MET A 97 5.85 -8.71 -3.32
C MET A 97 5.33 -9.08 -1.93
N ARG A 98 6.19 -9.58 -1.03
CA ARG A 98 5.80 -9.91 0.34
C ARG A 98 5.35 -8.67 1.12
N ALA A 99 6.08 -7.56 1.00
CA ALA A 99 5.69 -6.29 1.62
C ALA A 99 4.32 -5.81 1.11
N HIS A 100 4.12 -5.86 -0.21
CA HIS A 100 2.88 -5.47 -0.88
C HIS A 100 1.69 -6.30 -0.39
N MET A 101 1.81 -7.63 -0.40
CA MET A 101 0.74 -8.54 0.04
C MET A 101 0.37 -8.30 1.51
N ASN A 102 1.36 -8.11 2.39
CA ASN A 102 1.10 -7.83 3.80
C ASN A 102 0.38 -6.49 4.00
N ALA A 103 0.76 -5.45 3.25
CA ALA A 103 0.12 -4.15 3.32
C ALA A 103 -1.33 -4.20 2.83
N LEU A 104 -1.60 -4.90 1.72
CA LEU A 104 -2.96 -5.09 1.20
C LEU A 104 -3.82 -5.94 2.14
N MET A 105 -3.28 -7.02 2.71
CA MET A 105 -4.02 -7.84 3.69
C MET A 105 -4.40 -7.05 4.95
N ALA A 106 -3.61 -6.05 5.33
CA ALA A 106 -3.93 -5.18 6.46
C ALA A 106 -5.11 -4.22 6.19
N THR A 107 -5.57 -4.10 4.94
CA THR A 107 -6.75 -3.30 4.57
C THR A 107 -8.00 -4.17 4.34
N VAL A 108 -7.89 -5.49 4.46
CA VAL A 108 -9.03 -6.39 4.32
C VAL A 108 -9.76 -6.49 5.65
N ASP A 109 -11.09 -6.36 5.62
CA ASP A 109 -11.93 -6.59 6.80
C ASP A 109 -11.81 -8.07 7.23
N VAL A 110 -11.50 -8.28 8.52
CA VAL A 110 -11.40 -9.62 9.11
C VAL A 110 -12.76 -10.22 9.46
N GLY A 111 -13.84 -9.46 9.23
CA GLY A 111 -15.21 -9.85 9.50
C GLY A 111 -15.56 -9.76 10.98
N PRO A 112 -16.66 -10.41 11.41
CA PRO A 112 -17.13 -10.32 12.78
C PRO A 112 -16.10 -10.85 13.78
N PRO A 113 -16.06 -10.29 15.00
CA PRO A 113 -15.14 -10.75 16.04
C PRO A 113 -15.38 -12.23 16.34
N ARG A 114 -14.28 -12.97 16.55
CA ARG A 114 -14.37 -14.37 16.98
C ARG A 114 -14.87 -14.44 18.41
N PHE A 115 -15.88 -15.27 18.67
CA PHE A 115 -16.42 -15.50 20.01
C PHE A 115 -15.67 -16.60 20.78
N VAL A 116 -14.86 -17.41 20.09
CA VAL A 116 -14.03 -18.49 20.65
C VAL A 116 -12.79 -18.70 19.79
N ASN A 117 -11.66 -19.01 20.44
CA ASN A 117 -10.45 -19.48 19.77
C ASN A 117 -10.58 -20.99 19.57
N TYR A 118 -10.60 -21.45 18.31
CA TYR A 118 -10.40 -22.86 17.97
C TYR A 118 -8.92 -23.09 17.64
#